data_AF-A0AB38AK07-F1
#
_entry.id   AF-A0AB38AK07-F1
#
_cell.length_a   1.000
_cell.length_b   1.000
_cell.length_c   1.000
_cell.angle_alpha   90.00
_cell.angle_beta   90.00
_cell.angle_gamma   90.00
#
_symmetry.space_group_name_H-M   'P 1'
#
loop_
_entity.id
_entity.type
_entity.pdbx_description
1 polymer ?
#
loop_
_entity_poly.entity_id
_entity_poly.type
_entity_poly.pdbx_seq_one_letter_code
_entity_poly.pdbx_strand_id
1 'polypeptide(L)'
;MPADHTPVMELLYASHAAAQREAPMRRGDDPACQVVLRAAKADADNGGMERLTSLALGTAVCASDLTAVLAGHKNITPKQLMDELVAARRDQGAEDTAVPDLLLAMRAKDPDQAAELLGNLIAGDDDVFLDLIVELGGYAATCVSLLAILEISPVEDTLAELTETMQQFFADKQPPRTGTTGQRR
;
A
#
# COMPACT_ATOMS: atom_id res chain seq x y z
N MET A 1 8.00 18.61 -3.31
CA MET A 1 7.38 18.35 -4.63
C MET A 1 5.91 18.01 -4.40
N PRO A 2 4.98 18.15 -5.36
CA PRO A 2 3.65 17.59 -5.16
C PRO A 2 3.79 16.09 -4.91
N ALA A 3 3.08 15.58 -3.91
CA ALA A 3 3.01 14.16 -3.65
C ALA A 3 2.39 13.47 -4.88
N ASP A 4 3.20 12.67 -5.55
CA ASP A 4 2.84 11.99 -6.79
C ASP A 4 2.39 10.57 -6.45
N HIS A 5 1.20 10.20 -6.90
CA HIS A 5 0.61 8.87 -6.70
C HIS A 5 1.21 7.82 -7.64
N THR A 6 1.94 8.25 -8.67
CA THR A 6 2.50 7.38 -9.71
C THR A 6 3.34 6.22 -9.13
N PRO A 7 4.22 6.41 -8.13
CA PRO A 7 4.99 5.31 -7.55
C PRO A 7 4.14 4.25 -6.85
N VAL A 8 3.01 4.64 -6.25
CA VAL A 8 2.07 3.69 -5.61
C VAL A 8 1.40 2.84 -6.68
N MET A 9 0.92 3.46 -7.76
CA MET A 9 0.33 2.71 -8.87
C MET A 9 1.36 1.82 -9.56
N GLU A 10 2.58 2.31 -9.81
CA GLU A 10 3.68 1.50 -10.35
C GLU A 10 3.94 0.25 -9.49
N LEU A 11 3.94 0.38 -8.16
CA LEU A 11 4.09 -0.75 -7.24
C LEU A 11 2.92 -1.74 -7.36
N LEU A 12 1.68 -1.26 -7.43
CA LEU A 12 0.50 -2.12 -7.56
C LEU A 12 0.51 -2.91 -8.89
N TYR A 13 0.80 -2.24 -10.01
CA TYR A 13 0.94 -2.90 -11.31
C TYR A 13 2.09 -3.90 -11.32
N ALA A 14 3.25 -3.54 -10.76
CA ALA A 14 4.41 -4.40 -10.65
C ALA A 14 4.12 -5.65 -9.81
N SER A 15 3.45 -5.47 -8.66
CA SER A 15 3.08 -6.56 -7.76
C SER A 15 2.07 -7.51 -8.39
N HIS A 16 1.07 -6.97 -9.11
CA HIS A 16 0.11 -7.79 -9.84
C HIS A 16 0.77 -8.58 -10.97
N ALA A 17 1.62 -7.93 -11.78
CA ALA A 17 2.36 -8.62 -12.84
C ALA A 17 3.30 -9.71 -12.30
N ALA A 18 3.87 -9.51 -11.10
CA ALA A 18 4.68 -10.52 -10.43
C ALA A 18 3.82 -11.69 -9.92
N ALA A 19 2.63 -11.43 -9.35
CA ALA A 19 1.71 -12.46 -8.85
C ALA A 19 1.18 -13.40 -9.95
N GLN A 20 1.12 -12.94 -11.20
CA GLN A 20 0.69 -13.75 -12.36
C GLN A 20 1.79 -14.67 -12.91
N ARG A 21 3.00 -14.66 -12.35
CA ARG A 21 4.13 -15.47 -12.85
C ARG A 21 4.24 -16.80 -12.11
N GLU A 22 4.51 -17.86 -12.85
CA GLU A 22 4.67 -19.22 -12.32
C GLU A 22 6.03 -19.46 -11.64
N ALA A 23 7.06 -18.67 -11.96
CA ALA A 23 8.42 -18.87 -11.47
C ALA A 23 8.83 -17.81 -10.42
N PRO A 24 9.42 -18.20 -9.27
CA PRO A 24 9.96 -17.25 -8.31
C PRO A 24 11.09 -16.42 -8.91
N MET A 25 11.05 -15.09 -8.72
CA MET A 25 12.17 -14.20 -9.07
C MET A 25 13.11 -14.01 -7.89
N ARG A 26 14.38 -13.72 -8.21
CA ARG A 26 15.30 -13.18 -7.21
C ARG A 26 14.79 -11.79 -6.82
N ARG A 27 14.94 -11.42 -5.54
CA ARG A 27 14.52 -10.11 -5.00
C ARG A 27 14.99 -8.92 -5.85
N GLY A 28 16.23 -8.97 -6.35
CA GLY A 28 16.80 -7.93 -7.20
C GLY A 28 16.19 -7.84 -8.60
N ASP A 29 15.51 -8.88 -9.08
CA ASP A 29 14.86 -8.89 -10.40
C ASP A 29 13.34 -8.67 -10.31
N ASP A 30 12.79 -8.66 -9.09
CA ASP A 30 11.37 -8.44 -8.84
C ASP A 30 11.00 -6.97 -9.15
N PRO A 31 10.08 -6.71 -10.10
CA PRO A 31 9.63 -5.36 -10.43
C PRO A 31 9.08 -4.56 -9.24
N ALA A 32 8.39 -5.21 -8.29
CA ALA A 32 7.87 -4.53 -7.10
C ALA A 32 9.02 -4.07 -6.20
N CYS A 33 10.02 -4.94 -5.98
CA CYS A 33 11.25 -4.57 -5.27
C CYS A 33 11.99 -3.43 -5.97
N GLN A 34 12.04 -3.41 -7.30
CA GLN A 34 12.66 -2.33 -8.07
C GLN A 34 11.96 -0.97 -7.90
N VAL A 35 10.63 -0.94 -7.72
CA VAL A 35 9.92 0.31 -7.38
C VAL A 35 10.35 0.81 -6.01
N VAL A 36 10.39 -0.08 -5.00
CA VAL A 36 10.78 0.26 -3.63
C VAL A 36 12.24 0.72 -3.55
N LEU A 37 13.16 0.02 -4.22
CA LEU A 37 14.58 0.40 -4.27
C LEU A 37 14.80 1.74 -4.97
N ARG A 38 14.03 2.08 -6.01
CA ARG A 38 14.09 3.41 -6.64
C ARG A 38 13.64 4.52 -5.68
N ALA A 39 12.57 4.27 -4.91
CA ALA A 39 12.13 5.21 -3.88
C ALA A 39 13.17 5.38 -2.78
N ALA A 40 13.72 4.27 -2.27
CA ALA A 40 14.77 4.27 -1.24
C ALA A 40 16.02 5.05 -1.69
N LYS A 41 16.48 4.82 -2.93
CA LYS A 41 17.61 5.56 -3.49
C LYS A 41 17.33 7.07 -3.57
N ALA A 42 16.15 7.45 -4.07
CA ALA A 42 15.79 8.86 -4.18
C ALA A 42 15.64 9.54 -2.80
N ASP A 43 15.22 8.80 -1.78
CA ASP A 43 15.16 9.27 -0.40
C ASP A 43 16.56 9.43 0.21
N ALA A 44 17.46 8.47 0.00
CA ALA A 44 18.87 8.56 0.39
C ALA A 44 19.59 9.76 -0.26
N ASP A 45 19.34 10.00 -1.55
CA ASP A 45 19.93 11.13 -2.29
C ASP A 45 19.43 12.50 -1.76
N ASN A 46 18.23 12.55 -1.16
CA ASN A 46 17.63 13.79 -0.62
C ASN A 46 17.73 13.90 0.92
N GLY A 47 18.33 12.90 1.60
CA GLY A 47 18.47 12.87 3.05
C GLY A 47 17.15 12.80 3.81
N GLY A 48 16.15 12.11 3.27
CA GLY A 48 14.82 12.00 3.87
C GLY A 48 14.17 10.62 3.65
N MET A 49 12.93 10.46 4.09
CA MET A 49 12.12 9.23 3.97
C MET A 49 10.73 9.49 3.37
N GLU A 50 10.56 10.65 2.71
CA GLU A 50 9.26 11.14 2.26
C GLU A 50 8.64 10.20 1.23
N ARG A 51 9.46 9.67 0.30
CA ARG A 51 8.96 8.83 -0.80
C ARG A 51 8.60 7.45 -0.31
N LEU A 52 9.43 6.82 0.51
CA LEU A 52 9.13 5.52 1.10
C LEU A 52 7.92 5.59 2.04
N THR A 53 7.81 6.64 2.85
CA THR A 53 6.64 6.84 3.72
C THR A 53 5.37 7.04 2.90
N SER A 54 5.44 7.85 1.82
CA SER A 54 4.30 8.04 0.91
C SER A 54 3.92 6.76 0.17
N LEU A 55 4.90 5.95 -0.22
CA LEU A 55 4.70 4.66 -0.87
C LEU A 55 4.02 3.67 0.09
N ALA A 56 4.53 3.52 1.31
CA ALA A 56 3.94 2.66 2.35
C ALA A 56 2.49 3.05 2.65
N LEU A 57 2.23 4.34 2.92
CA LEU A 57 0.89 4.82 3.27
C LEU A 57 -0.09 4.69 2.10
N GLY A 58 0.31 5.08 0.89
CA GLY A 58 -0.54 4.98 -0.29
C GLY A 58 -0.93 3.53 -0.58
N THR A 59 0.03 2.61 -0.56
CA THR A 59 -0.24 1.18 -0.77
C THR A 59 -1.10 0.59 0.36
N ALA A 60 -0.89 1.02 1.62
CA ALA A 60 -1.73 0.59 2.74
C ALA A 60 -3.18 1.07 2.62
N VAL A 61 -3.43 2.29 2.12
CA VAL A 61 -4.79 2.76 1.81
C VAL A 61 -5.45 1.85 0.77
N CYS A 62 -4.79 1.61 -0.37
CA CYS A 62 -5.31 0.72 -1.41
C CYS A 62 -5.62 -0.68 -0.86
N ALA A 63 -4.68 -1.28 -0.13
CA ALA A 63 -4.85 -2.60 0.47
C ALA A 63 -6.00 -2.64 1.48
N SER A 64 -6.17 -1.60 2.30
CA SER A 64 -7.27 -1.49 3.26
C SER A 64 -8.63 -1.40 2.56
N ASP A 65 -8.74 -0.63 1.48
CA ASP A 65 -9.99 -0.50 0.72
C ASP A 65 -10.35 -1.81 0.02
N LEU A 66 -9.38 -2.48 -0.62
CA LEU A 66 -9.57 -3.80 -1.21
C LEU A 66 -10.00 -4.85 -0.16
N THR A 67 -9.40 -4.82 1.03
CA THR A 67 -9.79 -5.67 2.16
C THR A 67 -11.26 -5.45 2.52
N ALA A 68 -11.70 -4.19 2.59
CA ALA A 68 -13.07 -3.86 2.93
C ALA A 68 -14.07 -4.38 1.87
N VAL A 69 -13.74 -4.29 0.58
CA VAL A 69 -14.58 -4.86 -0.49
C VAL A 69 -14.70 -6.38 -0.34
N LEU A 70 -13.57 -7.09 -0.14
CA LEU A 70 -13.55 -8.54 0.04
C LEU A 70 -14.31 -8.99 1.30
N ALA A 71 -14.12 -8.30 2.41
CA ALA A 71 -14.83 -8.59 3.66
C ALA A 71 -16.34 -8.37 3.51
N GLY A 72 -16.73 -7.28 2.84
CA GLY A 72 -18.14 -6.99 2.51
C GLY A 72 -18.77 -8.09 1.67
N HIS A 73 -18.06 -8.62 0.67
CA HIS A 73 -18.54 -9.75 -0.15
C HIS A 73 -18.76 -11.03 0.68
N LYS A 74 -17.86 -11.32 1.63
CA LYS A 74 -18.00 -12.44 2.58
C LYS A 74 -19.02 -12.18 3.70
N ASN A 75 -19.63 -11.00 3.76
CA ASN A 75 -20.51 -10.56 4.85
C ASN A 75 -19.85 -10.66 6.24
N ILE A 76 -18.56 -10.32 6.31
CA ILE A 76 -17.78 -10.24 7.55
C ILE A 76 -17.11 -8.86 7.67
N THR A 77 -16.57 -8.59 8.85
CA THR A 77 -15.79 -7.36 9.07
C THR A 77 -14.37 -7.49 8.49
N PRO A 78 -13.71 -6.38 8.10
CA PRO A 78 -12.30 -6.40 7.70
C PRO A 78 -11.39 -7.02 8.78
N LYS A 79 -11.71 -6.81 10.06
CA LYS A 79 -11.00 -7.44 11.18
C LYS A 79 -11.10 -8.96 11.14
N GLN A 80 -12.31 -9.51 10.97
CA GLN A 80 -12.48 -10.97 10.85
C GLN A 80 -11.73 -11.54 9.65
N LEU A 81 -11.73 -10.85 8.51
CA LEU A 81 -10.96 -11.27 7.33
C LEU A 81 -9.44 -11.28 7.62
N MET A 82 -8.94 -10.28 8.34
CA MET A 82 -7.53 -10.23 8.76
C MET A 82 -7.19 -11.34 9.76
N ASP A 83 -8.06 -11.60 10.74
CA ASP A 83 -7.89 -12.68 11.71
C ASP A 83 -7.83 -14.05 10.99
N GLU A 84 -8.69 -14.28 9.99
CA GLU A 84 -8.65 -15.48 9.12
C GLU A 84 -7.33 -15.60 8.36
N LEU A 85 -6.83 -14.49 7.79
CA LEU A 85 -5.58 -14.45 7.05
C LEU A 85 -4.38 -14.77 7.94
N VAL A 86 -4.31 -14.16 9.13
CA VAL A 86 -3.25 -14.41 10.11
C VAL A 86 -3.26 -15.85 10.57
N ALA A 87 -4.44 -16.41 10.86
CA ALA A 87 -4.58 -17.82 11.22
C ALA A 87 -4.07 -18.75 10.10
N ALA A 88 -4.49 -18.50 8.84
CA ALA A 88 -4.06 -19.30 7.70
C ALA A 88 -2.54 -19.23 7.46
N ARG A 89 -1.92 -18.06 7.65
CA ARG A 89 -0.45 -17.90 7.57
C ARG A 89 0.27 -18.68 8.66
N ARG A 90 -0.21 -18.61 9.90
CA ARG A 90 0.34 -19.36 11.03
C ARG A 90 0.25 -20.85 10.81
N ASP A 91 -0.87 -21.34 10.29
CA ASP A 91 -1.06 -22.76 9.96
C ASP A 91 -0.10 -23.24 8.86
N GLN A 92 0.35 -22.33 7.99
CA GLN A 92 1.38 -22.58 6.97
C GLN A 92 2.81 -22.41 7.49
N GLY A 93 3.00 -22.06 8.77
CA GLY A 93 4.31 -21.81 9.37
C GLY A 93 4.97 -20.52 8.88
N ALA A 94 4.21 -19.59 8.32
CA ALA A 94 4.73 -18.28 7.91
C ALA A 94 4.92 -17.38 9.14
N GLU A 95 5.94 -16.52 9.09
CA GLU A 95 6.19 -15.52 10.13
C GLU A 95 5.09 -14.45 10.15
N ASP A 96 4.83 -13.92 11.36
CA ASP A 96 3.93 -12.79 11.57
C ASP A 96 4.53 -11.52 10.96
N THR A 97 3.72 -10.69 10.33
CA THR A 97 4.15 -9.44 9.67
C THR A 97 3.33 -8.25 10.12
N ALA A 98 3.84 -7.04 9.89
CA ALA A 98 3.17 -5.81 10.30
C ALA A 98 1.97 -5.42 9.40
N VAL A 99 1.74 -6.13 8.29
CA VAL A 99 0.67 -5.81 7.33
C VAL A 99 -0.72 -5.80 7.98
N PRO A 100 -1.18 -6.84 8.70
CA PRO A 100 -2.53 -6.86 9.27
C PRO A 100 -2.78 -5.70 10.24
N ASP A 101 -1.82 -5.43 11.13
CA ASP A 101 -1.93 -4.34 12.11
C ASP A 101 -1.99 -2.97 11.43
N LEU A 102 -1.15 -2.76 10.40
CA LEU A 102 -1.17 -1.52 9.63
C LEU A 102 -2.51 -1.32 8.89
N LEU A 103 -3.05 -2.35 8.24
CA LEU A 103 -4.32 -2.24 7.53
C LEU A 103 -5.49 -1.97 8.48
N LEU A 104 -5.47 -2.56 9.68
CA LEU A 104 -6.47 -2.28 10.71
C LEU A 104 -6.37 -0.85 11.25
N ALA A 105 -5.15 -0.34 11.48
CA ALA A 105 -4.94 1.05 11.89
C ALA A 105 -5.43 2.04 10.82
N MET A 106 -5.12 1.79 9.55
CA MET A 106 -5.60 2.60 8.43
C MET A 106 -7.13 2.60 8.35
N ARG A 107 -7.78 1.45 8.57
CA ARG A 107 -9.24 1.34 8.54
C ARG A 107 -9.93 2.00 9.73
N ALA A 108 -9.31 1.96 10.90
CA ALA A 108 -9.81 2.63 12.11
C ALA A 108 -9.80 4.17 11.96
N LYS A 109 -9.17 4.70 10.90
CA LYS A 109 -8.87 6.12 10.73
C LYS A 109 -8.13 6.67 11.96
N ASP A 110 -7.22 5.85 12.49
CA ASP A 110 -6.33 6.22 13.59
C ASP A 110 -4.95 6.55 12.99
N PRO A 111 -4.74 7.82 12.56
CA PRO A 111 -3.49 8.22 11.92
C PRO A 111 -2.32 8.15 12.89
N ASP A 112 -2.55 8.29 14.20
CA ASP A 112 -1.51 8.26 15.22
C ASP A 112 -0.98 6.83 15.39
N GLN A 113 -1.87 5.84 15.44
CA GLN A 113 -1.47 4.43 15.48
C GLN A 113 -0.72 4.00 14.20
N ALA A 114 -1.20 4.41 13.02
CA ALA A 114 -0.53 4.10 11.76
C ALA A 114 0.86 4.77 11.69
N ALA A 115 0.98 6.02 12.14
CA ALA A 115 2.24 6.74 12.19
C ALA A 115 3.23 6.12 13.21
N GLU A 116 2.74 5.67 14.36
CA GLU A 116 3.56 5.00 15.37
C GLU A 116 4.12 3.66 14.85
N LEU A 117 3.29 2.83 14.22
CA LEU A 117 3.72 1.57 13.60
C LEU A 117 4.82 1.80 12.55
N LEU A 118 4.59 2.75 11.63
CA LEU A 118 5.57 3.09 10.60
C LEU A 118 6.85 3.69 11.21
N GLY A 119 6.72 4.57 12.20
CA GLY A 119 7.84 5.18 12.90
C GLY A 119 8.73 4.16 13.61
N ASN A 120 8.12 3.16 14.25
CA ASN A 120 8.84 2.07 14.92
C ASN A 120 9.60 1.18 13.92
N LEU A 121 9.01 0.90 12.75
CA LEU A 121 9.68 0.14 11.69
C LEU A 121 10.86 0.91 11.10
N ILE A 122 10.66 2.20 10.80
CA ILE A 122 11.72 3.09 10.29
C ILE A 122 12.87 3.24 11.30
N ALA A 123 12.57 3.30 12.60
CA ALA A 123 13.61 3.45 13.63
C ALA A 123 14.36 2.14 13.94
N GLY A 124 13.78 0.99 13.58
CA GLY A 124 14.30 -0.32 13.94
C GLY A 124 15.22 -0.92 12.88
N ASP A 125 14.66 -1.23 11.71
CA ASP A 125 15.35 -1.93 10.63
C ASP A 125 14.80 -1.50 9.26
N ASP A 126 15.65 -0.82 8.49
CA ASP A 126 15.30 -0.30 7.17
C ASP A 126 14.88 -1.43 6.21
N ASP A 127 15.54 -2.59 6.26
CA ASP A 127 15.21 -3.71 5.37
C ASP A 127 13.80 -4.25 5.67
N VAL A 128 13.42 -4.31 6.95
CA VAL A 128 12.06 -4.70 7.38
C VAL A 128 11.03 -3.69 6.91
N PHE A 129 11.35 -2.39 6.93
CA PHE A 129 10.46 -1.36 6.42
C PHE A 129 10.27 -1.44 4.89
N LEU A 130 11.35 -1.67 4.14
CA LEU A 130 11.25 -1.87 2.69
C LEU A 130 10.45 -3.14 2.35
N ASP A 131 10.63 -4.20 3.14
CA ASP A 131 9.93 -5.46 2.98
C ASP A 131 8.43 -5.34 3.23
N LEU A 132 8.03 -4.56 4.24
CA LEU A 132 6.64 -4.22 4.45
C LEU A 132 6.01 -3.57 3.22
N ILE A 133 6.71 -2.65 2.54
CA ILE A 133 6.16 -1.97 1.35
C ILE A 133 5.94 -2.97 0.21
N VAL A 134 6.90 -3.88 -0.02
CA VAL A 134 6.76 -4.94 -1.02
C VAL A 134 5.61 -5.88 -0.65
N GLU A 135 5.50 -6.26 0.61
CA GLU A 135 4.45 -7.16 1.11
C GLU A 135 3.05 -6.52 0.98
N LEU A 136 2.91 -5.22 1.26
CA LEU A 136 1.68 -4.47 1.03
C LEU A 136 1.27 -4.50 -0.45
N GLY A 137 2.24 -4.34 -1.35
CA GLY A 137 2.01 -4.45 -2.80
C GLY A 137 1.54 -5.85 -3.21
N GLY A 138 2.21 -6.89 -2.71
CA GLY A 138 1.84 -8.29 -2.95
C GLY A 138 0.47 -8.65 -2.38
N TYR A 139 0.14 -8.16 -1.18
CA TYR A 139 -1.17 -8.33 -0.58
C TYR A 139 -2.27 -7.65 -1.42
N ALA A 140 -2.07 -6.38 -1.80
CA ALA A 140 -3.02 -5.66 -2.65
C ALA A 140 -3.24 -6.38 -4.00
N ALA A 141 -2.17 -6.86 -4.64
CA ALA A 141 -2.25 -7.64 -5.87
C ALA A 141 -3.04 -8.95 -5.70
N THR A 142 -2.89 -9.62 -4.56
CA THR A 142 -3.67 -10.80 -4.20
C THR A 142 -5.15 -10.44 -4.07
N CYS A 143 -5.47 -9.32 -3.40
CA CYS A 143 -6.86 -8.87 -3.29
C CYS A 143 -7.48 -8.54 -4.65
N VAL A 144 -6.76 -7.83 -5.52
CA VAL A 144 -7.22 -7.54 -6.90
C VAL A 144 -7.53 -8.85 -7.65
N SER A 145 -6.63 -9.83 -7.55
CA SER A 145 -6.83 -11.13 -8.20
C SER A 145 -8.06 -11.88 -7.64
N LEU A 146 -8.26 -11.83 -6.31
CA LEU A 146 -9.42 -12.44 -5.66
C LEU A 146 -10.73 -11.76 -6.07
N LEU A 147 -10.77 -10.43 -6.18
CA LEU A 147 -11.96 -9.71 -6.65
C LEU A 147 -12.35 -10.14 -8.07
N ALA A 148 -11.36 -10.34 -8.95
CA ALA A 148 -11.60 -10.84 -10.30
C ALA A 148 -12.08 -12.30 -10.31
N ILE A 149 -11.45 -13.18 -9.52
CA ILE A 149 -11.84 -14.60 -9.40
C ILE A 149 -13.26 -14.76 -8.85
N LEU A 150 -13.65 -13.89 -7.92
CA LEU A 150 -14.99 -13.87 -7.32
C LEU A 150 -16.03 -13.16 -8.20
N GLU A 151 -15.66 -12.73 -9.41
CA GLU A 151 -16.52 -11.99 -10.35
C GLU A 151 -17.11 -10.70 -9.75
N ILE A 152 -16.42 -10.10 -8.77
CA ILE A 152 -16.83 -8.85 -8.13
C ILE A 152 -16.45 -7.64 -8.97
N SER A 153 -15.20 -7.61 -9.43
CA SER A 153 -14.68 -6.55 -10.30
C SER A 153 -13.51 -7.08 -11.14
N PRO A 154 -13.46 -6.78 -12.45
CA PRO A 154 -12.30 -7.06 -13.28
C PRO A 154 -11.04 -6.39 -12.75
N VAL A 155 -9.88 -6.97 -13.08
CA VAL A 155 -8.56 -6.44 -12.66
C VAL A 155 -8.36 -5.01 -13.14
N GLU A 156 -8.66 -4.73 -14.41
CA GLU A 156 -8.44 -3.41 -15.02
C GLU A 156 -9.29 -2.32 -14.34
N ASP A 157 -10.57 -2.63 -14.10
CA ASP A 157 -11.51 -1.72 -13.44
C ASP A 157 -11.08 -1.46 -11.98
N THR A 158 -10.69 -2.51 -11.25
CA THR A 158 -10.19 -2.38 -9.87
C THR A 158 -8.94 -1.48 -9.81
N LEU A 159 -7.98 -1.67 -10.72
CA LEU A 159 -6.76 -0.84 -10.76
C LEU A 159 -7.05 0.62 -11.17
N ALA A 160 -8.05 0.83 -12.03
CA ALA A 160 -8.52 2.17 -12.38
C ALA A 160 -9.16 2.87 -11.16
N GLU A 161 -10.04 2.19 -10.42
CA GLU A 161 -10.64 2.73 -9.18
C GLU A 161 -9.58 3.07 -8.13
N LEU A 162 -8.56 2.21 -7.95
CA LEU A 162 -7.45 2.51 -7.04
C LEU A 162 -6.64 3.74 -7.47
N THR A 163 -6.55 4.00 -8.78
CA THR A 163 -5.91 5.22 -9.30
C THR A 163 -6.68 6.46 -8.85
N GLU A 164 -8.02 6.43 -8.94
CA GLU A 164 -8.88 7.52 -8.47
C GLU A 164 -8.76 7.72 -6.95
N THR A 165 -8.78 6.63 -6.18
CA THR A 165 -8.55 6.67 -4.71
C THR A 165 -7.23 7.34 -4.37
N MET A 166 -6.15 7.00 -5.09
CA MET A 166 -4.85 7.60 -4.85
C MET A 166 -4.80 9.08 -5.25
N GLN A 167 -5.42 9.45 -6.37
CA GLN A 167 -5.53 10.86 -6.75
C GLN A 167 -6.21 11.69 -5.66
N GLN A 168 -7.31 11.18 -5.10
CA GLN A 168 -8.03 11.84 -4.01
C GLN A 168 -7.19 11.90 -2.72
N PHE A 169 -6.57 10.78 -2.33
CA PHE A 169 -5.74 10.71 -1.13
C PHE A 169 -4.59 11.72 -1.13
N PHE A 170 -3.90 11.86 -2.27
CA PHE A 170 -2.79 12.82 -2.39
C PHE A 170 -3.26 14.26 -2.62
N ALA A 171 -4.45 14.47 -3.19
CA ALA A 171 -5.06 15.79 -3.28
C ALA A 171 -5.45 16.34 -1.89
N ASP A 172 -6.02 15.50 -1.03
CA ASP A 172 -6.44 15.88 0.33
C ASP A 172 -5.26 16.21 1.26
N LYS A 173 -4.06 15.72 0.93
CA LYS A 173 -2.81 16.06 1.64
C LYS A 173 -2.16 17.36 1.17
N GLN A 174 -2.63 17.99 0.08
CA GLN A 174 -2.14 19.31 -0.32
C GLN A 174 -2.84 20.40 0.51
N PRO A 175 -2.10 21.33 1.14
CA PRO A 175 -2.72 22.49 1.78
C PRO A 175 -3.51 23.28 0.71
N PRO A 176 -4.65 23.91 1.07
CA PRO A 176 -5.41 24.72 0.13
C PRO A 176 -4.47 25.76 -0.46
N ARG A 177 -4.40 25.83 -1.80
CA ARG A 177 -3.66 26.88 -2.50
C ARG A 177 -4.21 28.21 -2.00
N THR A 178 -3.48 28.88 -1.12
CA THR A 178 -3.76 30.25 -0.73
C THR A 178 -3.54 31.11 -1.96
N GLY A 179 -4.60 31.30 -2.72
CA GLY A 179 -4.66 32.27 -3.79
C GLY A 179 -4.27 33.61 -3.19
N THR A 180 -3.09 34.09 -3.54
CA THR A 180 -2.63 35.42 -3.17
C THR A 180 -3.61 36.41 -3.77
N THR A 181 -4.46 36.99 -2.93
CA THR A 181 -5.31 38.11 -3.29
C THR A 181 -4.39 39.23 -3.73
N GLY A 182 -4.25 39.40 -5.05
CA GLY A 182 -3.57 40.54 -5.63
C GLY A 182 -4.33 41.80 -5.26
N GLN A 183 -3.91 42.44 -4.18
CA GLN A 183 -4.15 43.86 -3.94
C GLN A 183 -3.51 44.62 -5.11
N ARG A 184 -4.31 45.12 -6.05
CA ARG A 184 -3.92 46.26 -6.88
C ARG A 184 -4.64 47.49 -6.34
N ARG A 185 -3.83 48.41 -5.82
CA ARG A 185 -4.19 49.79 -5.55
C ARG A 185 -4.46 50.53 -6.86
#